data_AF-A0A519V9C6-F1
#
_entry.id   AF-A0A519V9C6-F1
#
_cell.length_a   1.000
_cell.length_b   1.000
_cell.length_c   1.000
_cell.angle_alpha   90.00
_cell.angle_beta   90.00
_cell.angle_gamma   90.00
#
_symmetry.space_group_name_H-M   'P 1'
#
loop_
_entity.id
_entity.type
_entity.pdbx_description
1 polymer ?
#
loop_
_entity_poly.entity_id
_entity_poly.type
_entity_poly.pdbx_seq_one_letter_code
_entity_poly.pdbx_strand_id
1 'polypeptide(L)'
;MKILLSIALICLSLVGCSSAQDCKESNNLLPMYGGLPKCDQQLKADKDFFTFVDTKFEKRSSASISYAQLGWDYFYKNDFETSMKRFNQAWLLDSLNANVYWGFGILIAKQNQFQASIPHFQKSLKLNPNNSKVYESLASSYGQLFESNLRQEMLDSAVKSLKKVDALDRGNARILSQLTSAYSFFKQKDSATKYLKLTDRIDPSAINPNVRALLKRN
;
A
#
# COMPACT_ATOMS: atom_id res chain seq x y z
N MET A 1 -51.79 -52.15 -47.78
CA MET A 1 -51.74 -53.17 -46.70
C MET A 1 -50.67 -52.72 -45.71
N LYS A 2 -51.00 -52.69 -44.40
CA LYS A 2 -50.23 -52.13 -43.28
C LYS A 2 -48.86 -52.81 -43.07
N ILE A 3 -47.91 -52.08 -42.45
CA ILE A 3 -47.06 -52.39 -41.26
C ILE A 3 -46.13 -51.15 -41.08
N LEU A 4 -46.30 -50.20 -40.14
CA LEU A 4 -46.07 -50.13 -38.68
C LEU A 4 -44.60 -50.28 -38.21
N LEU A 5 -44.19 -49.35 -37.30
CA LEU A 5 -43.03 -49.31 -36.38
C LEU A 5 -41.65 -48.94 -37.01
N SER A 6 -40.78 -48.06 -36.47
CA SER A 6 -40.57 -47.56 -35.10
C SER A 6 -39.79 -46.23 -35.08
N ILE A 7 -39.95 -45.55 -33.94
CA ILE A 7 -39.33 -44.32 -33.42
C ILE A 7 -37.80 -44.43 -33.26
N ALA A 8 -37.08 -43.37 -33.62
CA ALA A 8 -35.83 -42.97 -32.94
C ALA A 8 -35.65 -41.46 -33.04
N LEU A 9 -36.17 -40.77 -32.04
CA LEU A 9 -35.98 -39.36 -31.77
C LEU A 9 -34.55 -39.16 -31.24
N ILE A 10 -33.58 -38.84 -32.10
CA ILE A 10 -32.26 -38.40 -31.65
C ILE A 10 -32.31 -36.88 -31.54
N CYS A 11 -32.85 -36.40 -30.41
CA CYS A 11 -32.48 -35.12 -29.86
C CYS A 11 -30.99 -35.18 -29.53
N LEU A 12 -30.12 -34.74 -30.46
CA LEU A 12 -28.76 -34.37 -30.09
C LEU A 12 -28.90 -33.15 -29.17
N SER A 13 -28.83 -33.44 -27.88
CA SER A 13 -28.75 -32.47 -26.82
C SER A 13 -27.64 -31.48 -27.15
N LEU A 14 -28.04 -30.22 -27.22
CA LEU A 14 -27.22 -29.07 -26.90
C LEU A 14 -26.52 -29.34 -25.56
N VAL A 15 -25.36 -30.00 -25.59
CA VAL A 15 -24.34 -29.73 -24.59
C VAL A 15 -23.77 -28.39 -25.02
N GLY A 16 -24.53 -27.33 -24.66
CA GLY A 16 -23.93 -26.04 -24.51
C GLY A 16 -22.74 -26.25 -23.59
N CYS A 17 -21.54 -26.01 -24.12
CA CYS A 17 -20.47 -25.50 -23.28
C CYS A 17 -21.06 -24.25 -22.64
N SER A 18 -21.62 -24.41 -21.44
CA SER A 18 -22.06 -23.29 -20.62
C SER A 18 -20.83 -22.42 -20.47
N SER A 19 -20.90 -21.26 -21.13
CA SER A 19 -20.18 -20.02 -20.89
C SER A 19 -18.91 -20.18 -20.05
N ALA A 20 -17.76 -19.86 -20.64
CA ALA A 20 -16.73 -19.15 -19.89
C ALA A 20 -17.42 -17.97 -19.21
N GLN A 21 -17.90 -18.20 -17.98
CA GLN A 21 -18.79 -17.30 -17.29
C GLN A 21 -17.94 -16.13 -16.87
N ASP A 22 -18.13 -15.00 -17.56
CA ASP A 22 -17.55 -13.68 -17.34
C ASP A 22 -16.67 -13.62 -16.09
N CYS A 23 -15.46 -14.14 -16.20
CA CYS A 23 -14.52 -14.10 -15.10
C CYS A 23 -14.06 -12.66 -15.02
N LYS A 24 -14.57 -11.89 -14.05
CA LYS A 24 -13.90 -10.65 -13.67
C LYS A 24 -12.50 -11.02 -13.22
N GLU A 25 -11.52 -10.82 -14.10
CA GLU A 25 -10.15 -11.23 -13.85
C GLU A 25 -9.62 -10.47 -12.62
N SER A 26 -9.28 -11.22 -11.55
CA SER A 26 -8.47 -10.67 -10.45
C SER A 26 -7.27 -9.92 -11.03
N ASN A 27 -7.13 -8.64 -10.70
CA ASN A 27 -6.11 -7.80 -11.31
C ASN A 27 -4.82 -7.87 -10.49
N ASN A 28 -3.79 -8.54 -11.02
CA ASN A 28 -2.50 -8.70 -10.35
C ASN A 28 -1.69 -7.39 -10.24
N LEU A 29 -2.17 -6.30 -10.85
CA LEU A 29 -1.66 -4.93 -10.72
C LEU A 29 -2.40 -4.11 -9.65
N LEU A 30 -3.39 -4.70 -8.98
CA LEU A 30 -4.03 -4.12 -7.81
C LEU A 30 -3.62 -4.86 -6.53
N PRO A 31 -3.55 -4.18 -5.37
CA PRO A 31 -3.31 -4.84 -4.09
C PRO A 31 -4.30 -5.97 -3.83
N MET A 32 -3.79 -7.09 -3.31
CA MET A 32 -4.57 -8.29 -2.99
C MET A 32 -5.41 -8.77 -4.18
N TYR A 33 -4.84 -8.66 -5.39
CA TYR A 33 -5.48 -9.02 -6.65
C TYR A 33 -6.81 -8.27 -6.93
N GLY A 34 -6.99 -7.09 -6.34
CA GLY A 34 -8.21 -6.29 -6.44
C GLY A 34 -9.35 -6.73 -5.50
N GLY A 35 -9.11 -7.71 -4.62
CA GLY A 35 -10.11 -8.16 -3.64
C GLY A 35 -11.35 -8.83 -4.25
N LEU A 36 -11.27 -9.24 -5.52
CA LEU A 36 -12.35 -9.94 -6.22
C LEU A 36 -12.27 -11.45 -5.97
N PRO A 37 -13.41 -12.18 -6.03
CA PRO A 37 -13.41 -13.63 -6.04
C PRO A 37 -12.53 -14.18 -7.18
N LYS A 38 -11.71 -15.17 -6.87
CA LYS A 38 -10.87 -15.85 -7.87
C LYS A 38 -11.67 -16.96 -8.55
N CYS A 39 -11.46 -17.15 -9.84
CA CYS A 39 -12.02 -18.28 -10.58
C CYS A 39 -11.20 -19.57 -10.37
N ASP A 40 -11.74 -20.72 -10.79
CA ASP A 40 -11.07 -22.03 -10.65
C ASP A 40 -9.66 -22.06 -11.25
N GLN A 41 -9.46 -21.37 -12.38
CA GLN A 41 -8.13 -21.26 -13.00
C GLN A 41 -7.15 -20.49 -12.13
N GLN A 42 -7.58 -19.40 -11.50
CA GLN A 42 -6.75 -18.59 -10.60
C GLN A 42 -6.47 -19.33 -9.29
N LEU A 43 -7.46 -20.05 -8.76
CA LEU A 43 -7.29 -20.92 -7.59
C LEU A 43 -6.31 -22.06 -7.87
N LYS A 44 -6.36 -22.65 -9.07
CA LYS A 44 -5.37 -23.64 -9.52
C LYS A 44 -3.98 -23.02 -9.60
N ALA A 45 -3.84 -21.84 -10.20
CA ALA A 45 -2.55 -21.14 -10.28
C ALA A 45 -1.98 -20.80 -8.89
N ASP A 46 -2.80 -20.39 -7.93
CA ASP A 46 -2.40 -20.18 -6.54
C ASP A 46 -1.87 -21.49 -5.91
N LYS A 47 -2.58 -22.61 -6.14
CA LYS A 47 -2.18 -23.93 -5.63
C LYS A 47 -0.84 -24.39 -6.22
N ASP A 48 -0.66 -24.21 -7.52
CA ASP A 48 0.59 -24.54 -8.21
C ASP A 48 1.74 -23.67 -7.68
N PHE A 49 1.48 -22.37 -7.46
CA PHE A 49 2.44 -21.44 -6.85
C PHE A 49 2.82 -21.87 -5.42
N PHE A 50 1.85 -22.23 -4.59
CA PHE A 50 2.11 -22.72 -3.24
C PHE A 50 2.96 -24.00 -3.25
N THR A 51 2.62 -24.95 -4.12
CA THR A 51 3.39 -26.19 -4.27
C THR A 51 4.84 -25.88 -4.62
N PHE A 52 5.07 -24.98 -5.58
CA PHE A 52 6.42 -24.51 -5.91
C PHE A 52 7.15 -23.90 -4.71
N VAL A 53 6.50 -22.99 -3.97
CA VAL A 53 7.11 -22.35 -2.80
C VAL A 53 7.47 -23.37 -1.72
N ASP A 54 6.60 -24.35 -1.44
CA ASP A 54 6.82 -25.38 -0.43
C ASP A 54 8.03 -26.28 -0.77
N THR A 55 8.45 -26.36 -2.05
CA THR A 55 9.70 -27.05 -2.43
C THR A 55 10.98 -26.25 -2.17
N LYS A 56 10.86 -24.92 -1.98
CA LYS A 56 12.00 -23.99 -1.88
C LYS A 56 12.16 -23.38 -0.49
N PHE A 57 11.08 -23.31 0.27
CA PHE A 57 11.03 -22.66 1.57
C PHE A 57 10.43 -23.58 2.61
N GLU A 58 11.05 -23.64 3.79
CA GLU A 58 10.53 -24.39 4.93
C GLU A 58 9.19 -23.81 5.44
N LYS A 59 9.04 -22.48 5.38
CA LYS A 59 7.85 -21.75 5.86
C LYS A 59 7.41 -20.72 4.83
N ARG A 60 6.10 -20.68 4.55
CA ARG A 60 5.51 -19.67 3.66
C ARG A 60 5.65 -18.24 4.16
N SER A 61 5.74 -18.03 5.48
CA SER A 61 6.04 -16.70 6.04
C SER A 61 7.46 -16.23 5.68
N SER A 62 8.46 -17.11 5.71
CA SER A 62 9.81 -16.81 5.22
C SER A 62 9.80 -16.49 3.72
N ALA A 63 9.06 -17.29 2.93
CA ALA A 63 8.87 -17.00 1.52
C ALA A 63 8.20 -15.64 1.31
N SER A 64 7.16 -15.30 2.07
CA SER A 64 6.50 -13.99 2.01
C SER A 64 7.47 -12.85 2.23
N ILE A 65 8.38 -12.96 3.21
CA ILE A 65 9.43 -11.96 3.43
C ILE A 65 10.33 -11.82 2.20
N SER A 66 10.77 -12.93 1.59
CA SER A 66 11.60 -12.92 0.38
C SER A 66 10.87 -12.31 -0.82
N TYR A 67 9.60 -12.66 -1.06
CA TYR A 67 8.80 -12.07 -2.13
C TYR A 67 8.52 -10.58 -1.89
N ALA A 68 8.34 -10.15 -0.65
CA ALA A 68 8.22 -8.73 -0.31
C ALA A 68 9.52 -7.98 -0.60
N GLN A 69 10.68 -8.58 -0.32
CA GLN A 69 11.98 -8.00 -0.68
C GLN A 69 12.12 -7.85 -2.20
N LEU A 70 11.74 -8.87 -2.99
CA LEU A 70 11.69 -8.74 -4.44
C LEU A 70 10.77 -7.61 -4.89
N GLY A 71 9.62 -7.43 -4.23
CA GLY A 71 8.73 -6.30 -4.47
C GLY A 71 9.44 -4.95 -4.33
N TRP A 72 10.24 -4.78 -3.27
CA TRP A 72 11.07 -3.59 -3.09
C TRP A 72 12.19 -3.46 -4.14
N ASP A 73 12.86 -4.56 -4.49
CA ASP A 73 13.92 -4.53 -5.49
C ASP A 73 13.40 -4.05 -6.86
N TYR A 74 12.22 -4.50 -7.27
CA TYR A 74 11.57 -4.01 -8.49
C TYR A 74 11.05 -2.57 -8.34
N PHE A 75 10.56 -2.19 -7.17
CA PHE A 75 10.16 -0.81 -6.88
C PHE A 75 11.32 0.17 -7.08
N TYR A 76 12.51 -0.14 -6.56
CA TYR A 76 13.70 0.70 -6.70
C TYR A 76 14.24 0.74 -8.13
N LYS A 77 13.87 -0.22 -8.98
CA LYS A 77 14.11 -0.21 -10.43
C LYS A 77 13.04 0.54 -11.22
N ASN A 78 12.06 1.14 -10.55
CA ASN A 78 10.87 1.77 -11.14
C ASN A 78 9.94 0.80 -11.92
N ASP A 79 10.10 -0.52 -11.75
CA ASP A 79 9.17 -1.51 -12.30
C ASP A 79 8.03 -1.74 -11.31
N PHE A 80 7.10 -0.79 -11.29
CA PHE A 80 5.98 -0.77 -10.35
C PHE A 80 4.98 -1.91 -10.58
N GLU A 81 4.82 -2.36 -11.83
CA GLU A 81 3.95 -3.48 -12.15
C GLU A 81 4.48 -4.79 -11.58
N THR A 82 5.76 -5.10 -11.82
CA THR A 82 6.36 -6.31 -11.25
C THR A 82 6.45 -6.21 -9.75
N SER A 83 6.74 -5.03 -9.21
CA SER A 83 6.71 -4.78 -7.76
C SER A 83 5.36 -5.16 -7.14
N MET A 84 4.24 -4.70 -7.73
CA MET A 84 2.89 -5.06 -7.27
C MET A 84 2.65 -6.57 -7.33
N LYS A 85 3.06 -7.23 -8.43
CA LYS A 85 2.92 -8.70 -8.57
C LYS A 85 3.67 -9.45 -7.47
N ARG A 86 4.87 -9.00 -7.09
CA ARG A 86 5.67 -9.63 -6.02
C ARG A 86 5.09 -9.37 -4.64
N PHE A 87 4.59 -8.17 -4.36
CA PHE A 87 3.84 -7.91 -3.12
C PHE A 87 2.55 -8.72 -3.03
N ASN A 88 1.82 -8.91 -4.13
CA ASN A 88 0.64 -9.76 -4.18
C ASN A 88 0.96 -11.23 -3.86
N GLN A 89 2.06 -11.76 -4.39
CA GLN A 89 2.53 -13.10 -4.03
C GLN A 89 2.95 -13.19 -2.56
N ALA A 90 3.66 -12.18 -2.04
CA ALA A 90 4.02 -12.13 -0.63
C ALA A 90 2.79 -12.12 0.28
N TRP A 91 1.75 -11.34 -0.08
CA TRP A 91 0.47 -11.33 0.64
C TRP A 91 -0.23 -12.69 0.60
N LEU A 92 -0.23 -13.34 -0.57
CA LEU A 92 -0.85 -14.65 -0.76
C LEU A 92 -0.18 -15.74 0.10
N LEU A 93 1.14 -15.62 0.32
CA LEU A 93 1.91 -16.53 1.17
C LEU A 93 1.73 -16.26 2.66
N ASP A 94 1.62 -14.99 3.05
CA ASP A 94 1.37 -14.57 4.42
C ASP A 94 0.67 -13.21 4.46
N SER A 95 -0.62 -13.22 4.79
CA SER A 95 -1.44 -12.02 4.90
C SER A 95 -1.20 -11.24 6.20
N LEU A 96 -0.32 -11.71 7.10
CA LEU A 96 0.13 -11.00 8.30
C LEU A 96 1.49 -10.31 8.11
N ASN A 97 2.10 -10.40 6.93
CA ASN A 97 3.33 -9.69 6.63
C ASN A 97 3.09 -8.17 6.51
N ALA A 98 3.46 -7.42 7.56
CA ALA A 98 3.30 -5.97 7.62
C ALA A 98 3.97 -5.20 6.47
N ASN A 99 5.11 -5.68 5.97
CA ASN A 99 5.86 -5.01 4.91
C ASN A 99 5.12 -5.02 3.58
N VAL A 100 4.27 -6.00 3.34
CA VAL A 100 3.48 -6.10 2.10
C VAL A 100 2.44 -5.00 2.03
N TYR A 101 1.76 -4.72 3.14
CA TYR A 101 0.82 -3.61 3.23
C TYR A 101 1.52 -2.26 3.12
N TRP A 102 2.74 -2.13 3.62
CA TRP A 102 3.54 -0.93 3.39
C TRP A 102 3.87 -0.76 1.90
N GLY A 103 4.31 -1.83 1.23
CA GLY A 103 4.57 -1.86 -0.22
C GLY A 103 3.35 -1.47 -1.05
N PHE A 104 2.18 -2.03 -0.76
CA PHE A 104 0.91 -1.65 -1.40
C PHE A 104 0.60 -0.16 -1.24
N GLY A 105 0.70 0.36 -0.02
CA GLY A 105 0.47 1.79 0.23
C GLY A 105 1.43 2.68 -0.55
N ILE A 106 2.72 2.34 -0.60
CA ILE A 106 3.72 3.10 -1.36
C ILE A 106 3.42 3.09 -2.86
N LEU A 107 3.10 1.93 -3.45
CA LEU A 107 2.78 1.82 -4.88
C LEU A 107 1.52 2.64 -5.25
N ILE A 108 0.50 2.62 -4.40
CA ILE A 108 -0.71 3.42 -4.59
C ILE A 108 -0.41 4.91 -4.46
N ALA A 109 0.37 5.31 -3.45
CA ALA A 109 0.78 6.71 -3.26
C ALA A 109 1.63 7.23 -4.43
N LYS A 110 2.45 6.37 -5.07
CA LYS A 110 3.20 6.72 -6.29
C LYS A 110 2.31 7.00 -7.50
N GLN A 111 1.08 6.50 -7.50
CA GLN A 111 0.06 6.84 -8.49
C GLN A 111 -0.73 8.11 -8.11
N ASN A 112 -0.24 8.89 -7.14
CA ASN A 112 -0.92 10.05 -6.54
C ASN A 112 -2.26 9.74 -5.87
N GLN A 113 -2.55 8.46 -5.61
CA GLN A 113 -3.78 8.03 -4.94
C GLN A 113 -3.59 8.04 -3.41
N PHE A 114 -3.23 9.19 -2.84
CA PHE A 114 -2.85 9.30 -1.43
C PHE A 114 -3.96 8.84 -0.48
N GLN A 115 -5.23 9.16 -0.76
CA GLN A 115 -6.37 8.71 0.06
C GLN A 115 -6.49 7.19 0.09
N ALA A 116 -6.29 6.52 -1.04
CA ALA A 116 -6.37 5.07 -1.14
C ALA A 116 -5.17 4.35 -0.50
N SER A 117 -4.02 5.02 -0.35
CA SER A 117 -2.83 4.44 0.29
C SER A 117 -2.96 4.28 1.81
N ILE A 118 -3.70 5.18 2.48
CA ILE A 118 -3.86 5.25 3.93
C ILE A 118 -4.30 3.92 4.57
N PRO A 119 -5.36 3.23 4.11
CA PRO A 119 -5.79 1.97 4.74
C PRO A 119 -4.71 0.89 4.70
N HIS A 120 -3.84 0.87 3.68
CA HIS A 120 -2.73 -0.08 3.60
C HIS A 120 -1.64 0.24 4.63
N PHE A 121 -1.27 1.52 4.78
CA PHE A 121 -0.33 1.93 5.84
C PHE A 121 -0.87 1.66 7.24
N GLN A 122 -2.16 1.94 7.48
CA GLN A 122 -2.81 1.64 8.76
C GLN A 122 -2.82 0.13 9.06
N LYS A 123 -3.09 -0.71 8.05
CA LYS A 123 -3.02 -2.17 8.19
C LYS A 123 -1.59 -2.64 8.49
N SER A 124 -0.58 -2.07 7.83
CA SER A 124 0.83 -2.34 8.13
C SER A 124 1.18 -1.99 9.58
N LEU A 125 0.77 -0.81 10.07
CA LEU A 125 0.99 -0.36 11.45
C LEU A 125 0.21 -1.17 12.49
N LYS A 126 -0.96 -1.72 12.13
CA LYS A 126 -1.70 -2.64 13.00
C LYS A 126 -0.91 -3.94 13.23
N LEU A 127 -0.17 -4.40 12.22
CA LEU A 127 0.65 -5.61 12.28
C LEU A 127 2.04 -5.34 12.88
N ASN A 128 2.61 -4.16 12.63
CA ASN A 128 3.87 -3.71 13.21
C ASN A 128 3.77 -2.22 13.63
N PRO A 129 3.41 -1.94 14.90
CA PRO A 129 3.13 -0.59 15.37
C PRO A 129 4.37 0.28 15.55
N ASN A 130 5.59 -0.28 15.46
CA ASN A 130 6.83 0.46 15.71
C ASN A 130 7.61 0.75 14.41
N ASN A 131 6.98 0.61 13.25
CA ASN A 131 7.64 0.88 11.97
C ASN A 131 7.61 2.38 11.63
N SER A 132 8.71 3.08 11.94
CA SER A 132 8.84 4.53 11.71
C SER A 132 8.68 4.92 10.24
N LYS A 133 9.17 4.08 9.30
CA LYS A 133 9.07 4.33 7.85
C LYS A 133 7.61 4.36 7.37
N VAL A 134 6.74 3.54 7.97
CA VAL A 134 5.32 3.52 7.62
C VAL A 134 4.60 4.75 8.17
N TYR A 135 4.91 5.19 9.39
CA TYR A 135 4.38 6.45 9.92
C TYR A 135 4.80 7.65 9.07
N GLU A 136 6.04 7.66 8.57
CA GLU A 136 6.50 8.70 7.66
C GLU A 136 5.76 8.66 6.31
N SER A 137 5.55 7.47 5.75
CA SER A 137 4.79 7.28 4.49
C SER A 137 3.33 7.77 4.65
N LEU A 138 2.74 7.50 5.82
CA LEU A 138 1.41 7.95 6.19
C LEU A 138 1.37 9.47 6.37
N ALA A 139 2.36 10.06 7.05
CA ALA A 139 2.48 11.51 7.19
C ALA A 139 2.59 12.22 5.84
N SER A 140 3.41 11.70 4.93
CA SER A 140 3.56 12.23 3.58
C SER A 140 2.23 12.18 2.80
N SER A 141 1.49 11.06 2.88
CA SER A 141 0.20 10.93 2.19
C SER A 141 -0.85 11.89 2.75
N TYR A 142 -0.90 12.08 4.07
CA TYR A 142 -1.76 13.09 4.69
C TYR A 142 -1.34 14.53 4.31
N GLY A 143 -0.04 14.82 4.25
CA GLY A 143 0.48 16.11 3.80
C GLY A 143 0.04 16.44 2.37
N GLN A 144 0.16 15.48 1.46
CA GLN A 144 -0.31 15.65 0.07
C GLN A 144 -1.83 15.85 -0.03
N LEU A 145 -2.60 15.16 0.82
CA LEU A 145 -4.03 15.41 0.91
C LEU A 145 -4.33 16.81 1.46
N PHE A 146 -3.60 17.28 2.47
CA PHE A 146 -3.73 18.66 2.94
C PHE A 146 -3.42 19.67 1.84
N GLU A 147 -2.32 19.49 1.08
CA GLU A 147 -1.97 20.39 -0.01
C GLU A 147 -3.05 20.46 -1.11
N SER A 148 -3.74 19.36 -1.38
CA SER A 148 -4.78 19.31 -2.43
C SER A 148 -6.14 19.91 -2.05
N ASN A 149 -6.50 19.95 -0.77
CA ASN A 149 -7.85 20.38 -0.34
C ASN A 149 -7.90 21.24 0.93
N LEU A 150 -6.74 21.54 1.53
CA LEU A 150 -6.56 22.37 2.72
C LEU A 150 -7.38 21.92 3.95
N ARG A 151 -7.81 20.65 4.01
CA ARG A 151 -8.53 20.11 5.16
C ARG A 151 -7.59 19.95 6.35
N GLN A 152 -7.88 20.68 7.43
CA GLN A 152 -7.09 20.67 8.66
C GLN A 152 -6.92 19.27 9.28
N GLU A 153 -7.94 18.42 9.17
CA GLU A 153 -7.87 17.03 9.65
C GLU A 153 -6.72 16.21 9.02
N MET A 154 -6.40 16.49 7.75
CA MET A 154 -5.28 15.83 7.08
C MET A 154 -3.95 16.33 7.65
N LEU A 155 -3.83 17.64 7.88
CA LEU A 155 -2.65 18.22 8.52
C LEU A 155 -2.47 17.70 9.96
N ASP A 156 -3.54 17.60 10.74
CA ASP A 156 -3.54 16.98 12.07
C ASP A 156 -3.03 15.54 12.04
N SER A 157 -3.51 14.76 11.08
CA SER A 157 -3.11 13.37 10.90
C SER A 157 -1.65 13.23 10.46
N ALA A 158 -1.15 14.15 9.63
CA ALA A 158 0.25 14.22 9.25
C ALA A 158 1.13 14.51 10.47
N VAL A 159 0.81 15.54 11.25
CA VAL A 159 1.52 15.93 12.48
C VAL A 159 1.52 14.78 13.49
N LYS A 160 0.38 14.13 13.71
CA LYS A 160 0.26 12.98 14.62
C LYS A 160 1.20 11.85 14.20
N SER A 161 1.29 11.56 12.91
CA SER A 161 2.16 10.52 12.36
C SER A 161 3.64 10.89 12.49
N LEU A 162 4.02 12.14 12.19
CA LEU A 162 5.39 12.63 12.37
C LEU A 162 5.84 12.62 13.83
N LYS A 163 4.95 12.96 14.77
CA LYS A 163 5.26 12.84 16.22
C LYS A 163 5.51 11.40 16.65
N LYS A 164 4.88 10.42 15.99
CA LYS A 164 5.21 9.01 16.20
C LYS A 164 6.59 8.66 15.65
N VAL A 165 6.97 9.20 14.50
CA VAL A 165 8.34 9.04 13.98
C VAL A 165 9.37 9.63 14.94
N ASP A 166 9.22 10.89 15.36
CA ASP A 166 10.14 11.55 16.31
C ASP A 166 10.24 10.82 17.66
N ALA A 167 9.14 10.23 18.14
CA ALA A 167 9.16 9.42 19.35
C ALA A 167 9.97 8.11 19.19
N LEU A 168 9.97 7.52 17.98
CA LEU A 168 10.69 6.28 17.65
C LEU A 168 12.16 6.55 17.25
N ASP A 169 12.45 7.70 16.66
CA ASP A 169 13.75 8.12 16.13
C ASP A 169 14.04 9.59 16.50
N ARG A 170 14.45 9.80 17.75
CA ARG A 170 14.68 11.14 18.30
C ARG A 170 15.90 11.81 17.67
N GLY A 171 15.79 13.11 17.40
CA GLY A 171 16.91 13.91 16.90
C GLY A 171 17.11 13.83 15.39
N ASN A 172 16.15 13.25 14.66
CA ASN A 172 16.16 13.25 13.20
C ASN A 172 15.75 14.64 12.67
N ALA A 173 16.72 15.46 12.26
CA ALA A 173 16.50 16.83 11.77
C ALA A 173 15.48 16.91 10.62
N ARG A 174 15.43 15.89 9.77
CA ARG A 174 14.47 15.81 8.67
C ARG A 174 13.03 15.72 9.17
N ILE A 175 12.78 14.91 10.20
CA ILE A 175 11.44 14.76 10.81
C ILE A 175 11.06 16.04 11.56
N LEU A 176 12.00 16.65 12.28
CA LEU A 176 11.78 17.93 12.95
C LEU A 176 11.48 19.06 11.95
N SER A 177 12.12 19.07 10.79
CA SER A 177 11.82 19.99 9.68
C SER A 177 10.41 19.77 9.12
N GLN A 178 10.01 18.52 8.90
CA GLN A 178 8.66 18.19 8.46
C GLN A 178 7.59 18.62 9.48
N LEU A 179 7.84 18.41 10.78
CA LEU A 179 6.98 18.91 11.86
C LEU A 179 6.90 20.43 11.87
N THR A 180 8.04 21.11 11.73
CA THR A 180 8.10 22.58 11.66
C THR A 180 7.26 23.10 10.50
N SER A 181 7.43 22.51 9.32
CA SER A 181 6.70 22.87 8.11
C SER A 181 5.20 22.67 8.30
N ALA A 182 4.77 21.50 8.81
CA ALA A 182 3.38 21.20 9.08
C ALA A 182 2.76 22.19 10.09
N TYR A 183 3.48 22.50 11.19
CA TYR A 183 3.00 23.45 12.19
C TYR A 183 2.97 24.91 11.71
N SER A 184 3.79 25.31 10.73
CA SER A 184 3.72 26.67 10.16
C SER A 184 2.44 26.94 9.39
N PHE A 185 1.80 25.90 8.85
CA PHE A 185 0.47 26.00 8.23
C PHE A 185 -0.66 25.88 9.26
N PHE A 186 -0.37 25.30 10.43
CA PHE A 186 -1.27 25.24 11.56
C PHE A 186 -1.31 26.61 12.25
N LYS A 187 -2.48 27.10 12.68
CA LYS A 187 -2.57 28.32 13.51
C LYS A 187 -1.86 28.19 14.89
N GLN A 188 -1.16 27.09 15.16
CA GLN A 188 -0.38 26.82 16.38
C GLN A 188 1.09 27.22 16.21
N LYS A 189 1.38 28.52 16.23
CA LYS A 189 2.74 29.05 16.07
C LYS A 189 3.73 28.58 17.12
N ASP A 190 3.31 28.42 18.38
CA ASP A 190 4.21 28.04 19.47
C ASP A 190 4.87 26.69 19.21
N SER A 191 4.11 25.73 18.67
CA SER A 191 4.61 24.45 18.22
C SER A 191 5.60 24.61 17.07
N ALA A 192 5.28 25.41 16.05
CA ALA A 192 6.18 25.66 14.92
C ALA A 192 7.52 26.27 15.37
N THR A 193 7.48 27.29 16.24
CA THR A 193 8.69 27.94 16.78
C THR A 193 9.52 26.97 17.63
N LYS A 194 8.88 26.10 18.41
CA LYS A 194 9.58 25.05 19.18
C LYS A 194 10.37 24.13 18.25
N TYR A 195 9.73 23.54 17.23
CA TYR A 195 10.39 22.58 16.33
C TYR A 195 11.41 23.27 15.40
N LEU A 196 11.18 24.52 15.01
CA LEU A 196 12.16 25.32 14.27
C LEU A 196 13.47 25.45 15.06
N LYS A 197 13.38 25.84 16.34
CA LYS A 197 14.55 25.95 17.24
C LYS A 197 15.28 24.62 17.41
N LEU A 198 14.54 23.51 17.48
CA LEU A 198 15.15 22.17 17.57
C LEU A 198 15.86 21.78 16.28
N THR A 199 15.24 22.04 15.12
CA THR A 199 15.83 21.73 13.81
C THR A 199 17.09 22.57 13.59
N ASP A 200 17.06 23.87 13.88
CA ASP A 200 18.20 24.79 13.70
C ASP A 200 19.41 24.41 14.56
N ARG A 201 19.20 23.74 15.69
CA ARG A 201 20.32 23.24 16.52
C ARG A 201 21.05 22.05 15.89
N ILE A 202 20.38 21.29 15.03
CA ILE A 202 20.90 20.06 14.44
C ILE A 202 21.33 20.31 12.99
N ASP A 203 20.45 20.88 12.19
CA ASP A 203 20.71 21.26 10.80
C ASP A 203 19.81 22.45 10.39
N PRO A 204 20.33 23.69 10.41
CA PRO A 204 19.60 24.87 9.95
C PRO A 204 19.18 24.83 8.48
N SER A 205 19.89 24.07 7.63
CA SER A 205 19.61 23.99 6.19
C SER A 205 18.39 23.13 5.87
N ALA A 206 17.96 22.28 6.81
CA ALA A 206 16.81 21.40 6.66
C ALA A 206 15.46 22.14 6.54
N ILE A 207 15.39 23.41 6.94
CA ILE A 207 14.15 24.21 6.91
C ILE A 207 14.04 25.00 5.61
N ASN A 208 12.93 24.80 4.89
CA ASN A 208 12.62 25.57 3.69
C ASN A 208 12.52 27.09 4.00
N PRO A 209 13.20 27.98 3.25
CA PRO A 209 13.14 29.43 3.47
C PRO A 209 11.72 30.02 3.51
N ASN A 210 10.79 29.46 2.74
CA ASN A 210 9.39 29.90 2.73
C ASN A 210 8.69 29.66 4.08
N VAL A 211 9.02 28.56 4.77
CA VAL A 211 8.52 28.27 6.13
C VAL A 211 9.01 29.34 7.11
N ARG A 212 10.28 29.77 6.98
CA ARG A 212 10.82 30.87 7.79
C ARG A 212 10.11 32.18 7.51
N ALA A 213 9.79 32.47 6.24
CA ALA A 213 9.07 33.68 5.86
C ALA A 213 7.62 33.67 6.41
N LEU A 214 6.93 32.54 6.36
CA LEU A 214 5.58 32.38 6.92
C LEU A 214 5.54 32.66 8.42
N LEU A 215 6.50 32.16 9.18
CA LEU A 215 6.58 32.39 10.63
C LEU A 215 6.92 33.83 11.02
N LYS A 216 7.50 34.63 10.11
CA LYS A 216 7.80 36.06 10.34
C LYS A 216 6.63 36.99 10.00
N ARG A 217 5.72 36.58 9.10
CA ARG A 217 4.68 37.45 8.52
C ARG A 217 3.38 37.53 9.33
N ASN A 218 3.17 36.58 10.23
CA ASN A 218 1.99 36.53 11.09
C ASN A 218 2.40 36.82 12.51
#